data_AF-A0A1H1G6U7-F1
#
_entry.id   AF-A0A1H1G6U7-F1
#
_cell.length_a   1.000
_cell.length_b   1.000
_cell.length_c   1.000
_cell.angle_alpha   90.00
_cell.angle_beta   90.00
_cell.angle_gamma   90.00
#
_symmetry.space_group_name_H-M   'P 1'
#
loop_
_entity.id
_entity.type
_entity.pdbx_description
1 polymer ?
#
loop_
_entity_poly.entity_id
_entity_poly.type
_entity_poly.pdbx_seq_one_letter_code
_entity_poly.pdbx_strand_id
1 'polypeptide(L)'
;MRQVLAAAQARNNAAASYVNDPMLSEAGNRQARARLAEQAKAAFDLTMDEVLESASRKVTTEVFTKALEHRPPFNRNDPAAAIITAQAWQFNVLPRLERGEQLVDVLKAADTDAVLGAERFAPAYLSGPRGSGLNAIFYDATDDVARAVTGRFIGLADSPEAAAAIEEAEHFHDDFDALLRTVQLVRRGDTASAIEAATLVGSTIAEAAPDARPEGDDAAGAGGASESVGESSA
;
A
#
# COMPACT_ATOMS: atom_id res chain seq x y z
N MET A 1 5.00 8.88 -0.51
CA MET A 1 4.28 10.08 -1.01
C MET A 1 5.16 11.15 -1.68
N ARG A 2 6.27 11.61 -1.07
CA ARG A 2 7.14 12.64 -1.69
C ARG A 2 7.62 12.31 -3.12
N GLN A 3 8.03 11.06 -3.35
CA GLN A 3 8.45 10.59 -4.69
C GLN A 3 7.31 10.65 -5.73
N VAL A 4 6.07 10.34 -5.33
CA VAL A 4 4.88 10.44 -6.21
C VAL A 4 4.63 11.87 -6.65
N LEU A 5 4.67 12.82 -5.70
CA LEU A 5 4.48 14.25 -5.99
C LEU A 5 5.63 14.81 -6.82
N ALA A 6 6.87 14.40 -6.55
CA ALA A 6 8.04 14.82 -7.33
C ALA A 6 7.96 14.33 -8.78
N ALA A 7 7.57 13.07 -9.01
CA ALA A 7 7.36 12.53 -10.35
C ALA A 7 6.21 13.24 -11.08
N ALA A 8 5.12 13.55 -10.37
CA ALA A 8 4.00 14.32 -10.91
C ALA A 8 4.44 15.72 -11.37
N GLN A 9 5.24 16.38 -10.54
CA GLN A 9 5.79 17.70 -10.83
C GLN A 9 6.76 17.64 -12.01
N ALA A 10 7.63 16.61 -12.09
CA ALA A 10 8.53 16.40 -13.22
C ALA A 10 7.77 16.18 -14.54
N ARG A 11 6.70 15.38 -14.54
CA ARG A 11 5.82 15.20 -15.70
C ARG A 11 5.18 16.52 -16.13
N ASN A 12 4.65 17.30 -15.19
CA ASN A 12 4.03 18.59 -15.50
C ASN A 12 5.05 19.59 -16.04
N ASN A 13 6.26 19.62 -15.47
CA ASN A 13 7.35 20.48 -15.95
C ASN A 13 7.83 20.06 -17.34
N ALA A 14 7.91 18.76 -17.64
CA ALA A 14 8.27 18.26 -18.96
C ALA A 14 7.19 18.55 -20.01
N ALA A 15 5.91 18.48 -19.63
CA ALA A 15 4.80 18.90 -20.49
C ALA A 15 4.77 20.43 -20.72
N ALA A 16 5.20 21.21 -19.72
CA ALA A 16 5.33 22.67 -19.81
C ALA A 16 6.64 23.14 -20.45
N SER A 17 7.68 22.31 -20.51
CA SER A 17 8.93 22.62 -21.21
C SER A 17 8.68 22.54 -22.71
N TYR A 18 8.26 23.66 -23.28
CA TYR A 18 7.98 23.77 -24.70
C TYR A 18 9.27 23.77 -25.52
N VAL A 19 9.33 22.90 -26.53
CA VAL A 19 10.18 23.14 -27.70
C VAL A 19 9.42 24.09 -28.61
N ASN A 20 9.79 25.36 -28.59
CA ASN A 20 9.48 26.32 -29.66
C ASN A 20 10.73 26.45 -30.50
N ASP A 21 10.96 25.46 -31.36
CA ASP A 21 12.04 25.56 -32.32
C ASP A 21 11.56 26.41 -33.50
N PRO A 22 12.14 27.60 -33.75
CA PRO A 22 11.78 28.43 -34.89
C PRO A 22 12.13 27.78 -36.23
N MET A 23 12.96 26.73 -36.24
CA MET A 23 13.31 25.94 -37.42
C MET A 23 12.26 24.87 -37.75
N LEU A 24 11.38 24.50 -36.80
CA LEU A 24 10.31 23.54 -37.04
C LEU A 24 9.03 24.24 -37.51
N SER A 25 8.35 23.63 -38.48
CA SER A 25 6.99 24.03 -38.83
C SER A 25 6.05 23.89 -37.63
N GLU A 26 4.93 24.60 -37.62
CA GLU A 26 3.92 24.49 -36.55
C GLU A 26 3.42 23.03 -36.37
N ALA A 27 3.31 22.27 -37.46
CA ALA A 27 3.01 20.84 -37.41
C ALA A 27 4.14 20.02 -36.77
N GLY A 28 5.40 20.33 -37.10
CA GLY A 28 6.58 19.71 -36.50
C GLY A 28 6.70 19.99 -34.99
N ASN A 29 6.47 21.23 -34.58
CA ASN A 29 6.43 21.63 -33.17
C ASN A 29 5.28 20.90 -32.42
N ARG A 30 4.10 20.77 -33.02
CA ARG A 30 2.99 19.98 -32.42
C ARG A 30 3.36 18.51 -32.24
N GLN A 31 3.99 17.89 -33.23
CA GLN A 31 4.40 16.49 -33.16
C GLN A 31 5.51 16.25 -32.13
N ALA A 32 6.49 17.16 -32.05
CA ALA A 32 7.56 17.11 -31.06
C ALA A 32 7.00 17.20 -29.62
N ARG A 33 6.05 18.13 -29.39
CA ARG A 33 5.36 18.26 -28.09
C ARG A 33 4.58 16.99 -27.72
N ALA A 34 3.85 16.40 -28.67
CA ALA A 34 3.11 15.18 -28.43
C ALA A 34 4.04 14.01 -28.02
N ARG A 35 5.20 13.88 -28.68
CA ARG A 35 6.20 12.86 -28.32
C ARG A 35 6.81 13.07 -26.94
N LEU A 36 7.17 14.30 -26.59
CA LEU A 36 7.71 14.62 -25.26
C LEU A 36 6.69 14.38 -24.16
N ALA A 37 5.42 14.72 -24.39
CA ALA A 37 4.34 14.46 -23.44
C ALA A 37 4.13 12.95 -23.22
N GLU A 38 4.16 12.13 -24.28
CA GLU A 38 4.09 10.67 -24.18
C GLU A 38 5.29 10.07 -23.44
N GLN A 39 6.51 10.54 -23.73
CA GLN A 39 7.71 10.09 -23.02
C GLN A 39 7.67 10.43 -21.52
N ALA A 40 7.26 11.66 -21.18
CA ALA A 40 7.12 12.10 -19.80
C ALA A 40 6.04 11.30 -19.05
N LYS A 41 4.94 10.95 -19.73
CA LYS A 41 3.91 10.08 -19.17
C LYS A 41 4.43 8.66 -18.94
N ALA A 42 5.12 8.07 -19.91
CA ALA A 42 5.67 6.71 -19.77
C ALA A 42 6.70 6.61 -18.64
N ALA A 43 7.60 7.60 -18.52
CA ALA A 43 8.56 7.66 -17.42
C ALA A 43 7.85 7.81 -16.06
N PHE A 44 6.82 8.66 -15.99
CA PHE A 44 6.00 8.81 -14.80
C PHE A 44 5.31 7.50 -14.40
N ASP A 45 4.66 6.81 -15.35
CA ASP A 45 3.93 5.57 -15.07
C ASP A 45 4.87 4.47 -14.55
N LEU A 46 6.08 4.35 -15.13
CA LEU A 46 7.12 3.43 -14.67
C LEU A 46 7.53 3.71 -13.22
N THR A 47 7.86 4.98 -12.89
CA THR A 47 8.22 5.35 -11.52
C THR A 47 7.08 5.07 -10.54
N MET A 48 5.82 5.24 -10.94
CA MET A 48 4.68 4.91 -10.07
C MET A 48 4.57 3.41 -9.82
N ASP A 49 4.78 2.58 -10.85
CA ASP A 49 4.74 1.13 -10.69
C ASP A 49 5.87 0.65 -9.76
N GLU A 50 7.09 1.19 -9.89
CA GLU A 50 8.22 0.89 -9.00
C GLU A 50 7.95 1.28 -7.54
N VAL A 51 7.37 2.46 -7.31
CA VAL A 51 6.99 2.93 -5.96
C VAL A 51 5.92 2.02 -5.35
N LEU A 52 4.91 1.64 -6.13
CA LEU A 52 3.85 0.74 -5.68
C LEU A 52 4.37 -0.67 -5.39
N GLU A 53 5.29 -1.19 -6.22
CA GLU A 53 5.91 -2.49 -6.00
C GLU A 53 6.76 -2.49 -4.72
N SER A 54 7.61 -1.49 -4.54
CA SER A 54 8.46 -1.34 -3.35
C SER A 54 7.62 -1.23 -2.07
N ALA A 55 6.56 -0.40 -2.11
CA ALA A 55 5.64 -0.26 -1.00
C ALA A 55 4.91 -1.58 -0.71
N SER A 56 4.38 -2.27 -1.73
CA SER A 56 3.70 -3.56 -1.59
C SER A 56 4.59 -4.65 -1.01
N ARG A 57 5.88 -4.67 -1.40
CA ARG A 57 6.86 -5.61 -0.83
C ARG A 57 7.07 -5.37 0.66
N LYS A 58 7.20 -4.10 1.09
CA LYS A 58 7.28 -3.74 2.51
C LYS A 58 6.00 -4.12 3.27
N VAL A 59 4.83 -3.84 2.69
CA VAL A 59 3.51 -4.22 3.23
C VAL A 59 3.53 -5.71 3.57
N THR A 60 3.79 -6.53 2.56
CA THR A 60 3.57 -7.98 2.63
C THR A 60 4.62 -8.68 3.49
N THR A 61 5.88 -8.26 3.42
CA THR A 61 7.01 -9.05 3.95
C THR A 61 7.44 -8.64 5.35
N GLU A 62 7.39 -7.36 5.68
CA GLU A 62 7.99 -6.86 6.93
C GLU A 62 6.93 -6.54 7.97
N VAL A 63 5.90 -5.80 7.60
CA VAL A 63 4.93 -5.27 8.57
C VAL A 63 3.83 -6.30 8.87
N PHE A 64 3.20 -6.87 7.83
CA PHE A 64 2.17 -7.89 8.04
C PHE A 64 2.72 -9.18 8.62
N THR A 65 3.94 -9.60 8.26
CA THR A 65 4.51 -10.85 8.78
C THR A 65 4.78 -10.73 10.28
N LYS A 66 5.37 -9.61 10.74
CA LYS A 66 5.55 -9.34 12.18
C LYS A 66 4.22 -9.25 12.93
N ALA A 67 3.22 -8.56 12.39
CA ALA A 67 1.92 -8.49 13.03
C ALA A 67 1.21 -9.85 13.09
N LEU A 68 1.38 -10.70 12.06
CA LEU A 68 0.82 -12.06 12.04
C LEU A 68 1.49 -12.98 13.07
N GLU A 69 2.77 -12.80 13.37
CA GLU A 69 3.46 -13.54 14.43
C GLU A 69 2.87 -13.28 15.81
N HIS A 70 2.31 -12.09 16.02
CA HIS A 70 1.72 -11.67 17.30
C HIS A 70 0.20 -11.80 17.36
N ARG A 71 -0.47 -12.04 16.23
CA ARG A 71 -1.91 -12.27 16.21
C ARG A 71 -2.23 -13.68 16.70
N PRO A 72 -3.30 -13.84 17.52
CA PRO A 72 -3.77 -15.17 17.92
C PRO A 72 -4.07 -16.04 16.69
N PRO A 73 -3.46 -17.24 16.58
CA PRO A 73 -3.62 -18.06 15.40
C PRO A 73 -4.99 -18.73 15.38
N PHE A 74 -5.67 -18.69 14.23
CA PHE A 74 -6.84 -19.52 13.97
C PHE A 74 -6.47 -20.76 13.15
N ASN A 75 -6.48 -21.94 13.79
CA ASN A 75 -6.23 -23.19 13.09
C ASN A 75 -7.50 -23.72 12.41
N ARG A 76 -7.61 -23.48 11.09
CA ARG A 76 -8.74 -23.96 10.26
C ARG A 76 -8.90 -25.48 10.23
N ASN A 77 -7.84 -26.22 10.46
CA ASN A 77 -7.84 -27.68 10.41
C ASN A 77 -8.20 -28.31 11.77
N ASP A 78 -8.33 -27.50 12.82
CA ASP A 78 -8.83 -27.94 14.11
C ASP A 78 -10.35 -27.69 14.21
N PRO A 79 -11.18 -28.74 14.13
CA PRO A 79 -12.64 -28.60 14.21
C PRO A 79 -13.08 -28.06 15.58
N ALA A 80 -12.35 -28.30 16.66
CA ALA A 80 -12.70 -27.78 17.98
C ALA A 80 -12.54 -26.26 18.02
N ALA A 81 -11.41 -25.74 17.54
CA ALA A 81 -11.18 -24.30 17.40
C ALA A 81 -12.27 -23.64 16.54
N ALA A 82 -12.62 -24.24 15.40
CA ALA A 82 -13.68 -23.72 14.54
C ALA A 82 -15.05 -23.64 15.24
N ILE A 83 -15.40 -24.65 16.05
CA ILE A 83 -16.64 -24.66 16.82
C ILE A 83 -16.61 -23.60 17.91
N ILE A 84 -15.53 -23.49 18.67
CA ILE A 84 -15.39 -22.51 19.76
C ILE A 84 -15.53 -21.09 19.22
N THR A 85 -14.80 -20.77 18.14
CA THR A 85 -14.89 -19.45 17.47
C THR A 85 -16.31 -19.16 16.95
N ALA A 86 -16.99 -20.15 16.36
CA ALA A 86 -18.37 -19.97 15.89
C ALA A 86 -19.36 -19.76 17.05
N GLN A 87 -19.20 -20.48 18.16
CA GLN A 87 -20.01 -20.33 19.35
C GLN A 87 -19.77 -18.97 20.01
N ALA A 88 -18.52 -18.53 20.14
CA ALA A 88 -18.18 -17.22 20.69
C ALA A 88 -18.84 -16.09 19.88
N TRP A 89 -18.82 -16.18 18.54
CA TRP A 89 -19.59 -15.26 17.70
C TRP A 89 -21.10 -15.31 17.98
N GLN A 90 -21.70 -16.49 17.95
CA GLN A 90 -23.17 -16.66 18.08
C GLN A 90 -23.71 -16.24 19.46
N PHE A 91 -22.93 -16.42 20.52
CA PHE A 91 -23.40 -16.18 21.89
C PHE A 91 -22.92 -14.85 22.47
N ASN A 92 -21.75 -14.34 22.07
CA ASN A 92 -21.16 -13.14 22.69
C ASN A 92 -21.26 -11.90 21.80
N VAL A 93 -21.10 -12.05 20.48
CA VAL A 93 -21.00 -10.90 19.55
C VAL A 93 -22.33 -10.64 18.86
N LEU A 94 -22.85 -11.64 18.13
CA LEU A 94 -24.04 -11.52 17.31
C LEU A 94 -25.27 -10.99 18.07
N PRO A 95 -25.62 -11.46 19.29
CA PRO A 95 -26.79 -10.98 19.99
C PRO A 95 -26.71 -9.51 20.40
N ARG A 96 -25.50 -8.95 20.54
CA ARG A 96 -25.29 -7.53 20.84
C ARG A 96 -25.45 -6.68 19.59
N LEU A 97 -24.92 -7.16 18.45
CA LEU A 97 -25.12 -6.53 17.14
C LEU A 97 -26.60 -6.50 16.74
N GLU A 98 -27.34 -7.59 16.97
CA GLU A 98 -28.79 -7.66 16.70
C GLU A 98 -29.61 -6.71 17.58
N ARG A 99 -29.09 -6.32 18.75
CA ARG A 99 -29.67 -5.25 19.59
C ARG A 99 -29.30 -3.84 19.12
N GLY A 100 -28.51 -3.71 18.05
CA GLY A 100 -28.10 -2.45 17.44
C GLY A 100 -26.82 -1.84 18.04
N GLU A 101 -26.07 -2.59 18.86
CA GLU A 101 -24.75 -2.11 19.33
C GLU A 101 -23.74 -2.09 18.17
N GLN A 102 -22.81 -1.13 18.19
CA GLN A 102 -21.76 -1.05 17.19
C GLN A 102 -20.69 -2.12 17.44
N LEU A 103 -20.10 -2.67 16.37
CA LEU A 103 -19.10 -3.74 16.48
C LEU A 103 -17.92 -3.36 17.38
N VAL A 104 -17.41 -2.13 17.24
CA VAL A 104 -16.30 -1.63 18.08
C VAL A 104 -16.63 -1.68 19.57
N ASP A 105 -17.86 -1.35 19.96
CA ASP A 105 -18.30 -1.37 21.35
C ASP A 105 -18.53 -2.80 21.87
N VAL A 106 -19.00 -3.68 20.98
CA VAL A 106 -19.15 -5.10 21.29
C VAL A 106 -17.79 -5.75 21.56
N LEU A 107 -16.79 -5.43 20.74
CA LEU A 107 -15.46 -6.04 20.81
C LEU A 107 -14.59 -5.53 21.97
N LYS A 108 -14.87 -4.34 22.54
CA LYS A 108 -14.10 -3.79 23.69
C LYS A 108 -13.87 -4.78 24.84
N ALA A 109 -14.88 -5.63 25.13
CA ALA A 109 -14.82 -6.63 26.19
C ALA A 109 -14.77 -8.08 25.67
N ALA A 110 -14.65 -8.27 24.35
CA ALA A 110 -14.62 -9.60 23.75
C ALA A 110 -13.29 -10.32 24.04
N ASP A 111 -13.37 -11.63 24.23
CA ASP A 111 -12.21 -12.52 24.29
C ASP A 111 -11.66 -12.82 22.88
N THR A 112 -10.52 -13.50 22.83
CA THR A 112 -9.84 -13.84 21.58
C THR A 112 -10.73 -14.60 20.60
N ASP A 113 -11.49 -15.59 21.07
CA ASP A 113 -12.37 -16.40 20.22
C ASP A 113 -13.53 -15.59 19.65
N ALA A 114 -14.10 -14.66 20.43
CA ALA A 114 -15.14 -13.76 19.95
C ALA A 114 -14.59 -12.76 18.91
N VAL A 115 -13.35 -12.28 19.07
CA VAL A 115 -12.70 -11.39 18.10
C VAL A 115 -12.37 -12.13 16.81
N LEU A 116 -11.83 -13.35 16.87
CA LEU A 116 -11.63 -14.22 15.71
C LEU A 116 -12.96 -14.58 15.02
N GLY A 117 -14.02 -14.76 15.82
CA GLY A 117 -15.38 -14.96 15.31
C GLY A 117 -15.88 -13.74 14.55
N ALA A 118 -15.67 -12.54 15.11
CA ALA A 118 -16.04 -11.29 14.45
C ALA A 118 -15.26 -11.07 13.14
N GLU A 119 -13.95 -11.32 13.14
CA GLU A 119 -13.12 -11.26 11.93
C GLU A 119 -13.69 -12.13 10.79
N ARG A 120 -14.20 -13.32 11.14
CA ARG A 120 -14.70 -14.28 10.15
C ARG A 120 -16.14 -14.03 9.71
N PHE A 121 -17.03 -13.65 10.62
CA PHE A 121 -18.48 -13.64 10.39
C PHE A 121 -19.09 -12.24 10.29
N ALA A 122 -18.48 -11.22 10.90
CA ALA A 122 -19.01 -9.86 10.86
C ALA A 122 -19.08 -9.25 9.45
N PRO A 123 -18.09 -9.43 8.55
CA PRO A 123 -18.16 -8.82 7.22
C PRO A 123 -19.40 -9.24 6.44
N ALA A 124 -19.71 -10.55 6.44
CA ALA A 124 -20.89 -11.09 5.76
C ALA A 124 -22.20 -10.67 6.43
N TYR A 125 -22.22 -10.55 7.76
CA TYR A 125 -23.40 -10.10 8.51
C TYR A 125 -23.73 -8.63 8.24
N LEU A 126 -22.71 -7.75 8.33
CA LEU A 126 -22.86 -6.31 8.18
C LEU A 126 -23.10 -5.90 6.72
N SER A 127 -22.55 -6.63 5.75
CA SER A 127 -22.80 -6.40 4.33
C SER A 127 -24.16 -6.93 3.85
N GLY A 128 -24.85 -7.74 4.66
CA GLY A 128 -26.13 -8.35 4.31
C GLY A 128 -27.34 -7.44 4.56
N PRO A 129 -28.54 -7.82 4.08
CA PRO A 129 -29.78 -7.04 4.25
C PRO A 129 -30.15 -6.78 5.72
N ARG A 130 -29.65 -7.62 6.64
CA ARG A 130 -29.88 -7.51 8.09
C ARG A 130 -28.96 -6.49 8.77
N GLY A 131 -27.78 -6.21 8.20
CA GLY A 131 -26.88 -5.14 8.66
C GLY A 131 -27.32 -3.73 8.23
N SER A 132 -28.37 -3.63 7.41
CA SER A 132 -28.82 -2.38 6.78
C SER A 132 -29.68 -1.47 7.66
N GLY A 133 -30.08 -1.93 8.85
CA GLY A 133 -30.77 -1.08 9.82
C GLY A 133 -29.80 -0.11 10.50
N LEU A 134 -29.91 1.19 10.19
CA LEU A 134 -29.11 2.31 10.71
C LEU A 134 -27.60 2.36 10.34
N ASN A 135 -26.93 1.22 10.12
CA ASN A 135 -25.49 1.18 9.81
C ASN A 135 -25.15 1.31 8.30
N ALA A 136 -26.12 1.13 7.39
CA ALA A 136 -25.85 1.12 5.94
C ALA A 136 -25.72 2.50 5.26
N ILE A 137 -25.79 3.60 6.01
CA ILE A 137 -25.87 4.93 5.38
C ILE A 137 -24.48 5.49 4.99
N PHE A 138 -23.35 4.94 5.50
CA PHE A 138 -22.03 5.58 5.28
C PHE A 138 -20.77 4.68 5.17
N TYR A 139 -20.83 3.34 5.11
CA TYR A 139 -19.66 2.53 5.47
C TYR A 139 -19.28 1.39 4.50
N ASP A 140 -17.97 1.22 4.24
CA ASP A 140 -17.41 -0.05 3.77
C ASP A 140 -17.30 -0.98 4.99
N ALA A 141 -18.27 -1.87 5.12
CA ALA A 141 -18.41 -2.75 6.29
C ALA A 141 -17.18 -3.66 6.50
N THR A 142 -16.32 -3.84 5.50
CA THR A 142 -15.14 -4.71 5.61
C THR A 142 -14.00 -4.00 6.34
N ASP A 143 -13.76 -2.73 6.03
CA ASP A 143 -12.68 -1.93 6.62
C ASP A 143 -12.96 -1.64 8.10
N ASP A 144 -14.22 -1.33 8.44
CA ASP A 144 -14.60 -1.08 9.83
C ASP A 144 -14.49 -2.35 10.70
N VAL A 145 -14.79 -3.52 10.14
CA VAL A 145 -14.56 -4.79 10.82
C VAL A 145 -13.07 -4.99 11.05
N ALA A 146 -12.24 -4.78 10.02
CA ALA A 146 -10.80 -4.94 10.12
C ALA A 146 -10.20 -4.02 11.20
N ARG A 147 -10.61 -2.74 11.25
CA ARG A 147 -10.19 -1.76 12.26
C ARG A 147 -10.66 -2.16 13.66
N ALA A 148 -11.93 -2.52 13.84
CA ALA A 148 -12.48 -2.91 15.14
C ALA A 148 -11.81 -4.19 15.70
N VAL A 149 -11.55 -5.16 14.83
CA VAL A 149 -10.85 -6.40 15.18
C VAL A 149 -9.38 -6.12 15.53
N THR A 150 -8.69 -5.33 14.70
CA THR A 150 -7.26 -5.00 14.92
C THR A 150 -7.07 -4.21 16.20
N GLY A 151 -7.88 -3.17 16.44
CA GLY A 151 -7.87 -2.42 17.69
C GLY A 151 -8.11 -3.30 18.92
N ARG A 152 -8.96 -4.33 18.82
CA ARG A 152 -9.14 -5.27 19.92
C ARG A 152 -7.95 -6.22 20.08
N PHE A 153 -7.34 -6.70 19.00
CA PHE A 153 -6.13 -7.52 19.10
C PHE A 153 -4.95 -6.77 19.72
N ILE A 154 -4.80 -5.48 19.46
CA ILE A 154 -3.82 -4.63 20.17
C ILE A 154 -4.06 -4.69 21.68
N GLY A 155 -5.32 -4.56 22.12
CA GLY A 155 -5.68 -4.64 23.54
C GLY A 155 -5.63 -6.05 24.15
N LEU A 156 -5.51 -7.09 23.35
CA LEU A 156 -5.34 -8.49 23.77
C LEU A 156 -3.90 -8.99 23.64
N ALA A 157 -2.99 -8.17 23.10
CA ALA A 157 -1.62 -8.56 22.87
C ALA A 157 -0.90 -8.90 24.18
N ASP A 158 -0.11 -9.98 24.15
CA ASP A 158 0.61 -10.48 25.33
C ASP A 158 1.73 -9.53 25.81
N SER A 159 2.16 -8.60 24.95
CA SER A 159 3.22 -7.64 25.27
C SER A 159 3.00 -6.29 24.56
N PRO A 160 3.62 -5.20 25.06
CA PRO A 160 3.62 -3.90 24.39
C PRO A 160 4.29 -3.94 23.00
N GLU A 161 5.27 -4.81 22.80
CA GLU A 161 5.93 -5.00 21.51
C GLU A 161 4.98 -5.65 20.50
N ALA A 162 4.22 -6.66 20.92
CA ALA A 162 3.19 -7.28 20.10
C ALA A 162 2.07 -6.29 19.75
N ALA A 163 1.64 -5.47 20.71
CA ALA A 163 0.67 -4.40 20.48
C ALA A 163 1.18 -3.39 19.43
N ALA A 164 2.43 -2.93 19.57
CA ALA A 164 3.04 -1.99 18.64
C ALA A 164 3.19 -2.56 17.22
N ALA A 165 3.55 -3.84 17.08
CA ALA A 165 3.67 -4.48 15.76
C ALA A 165 2.31 -4.58 15.04
N ILE A 166 1.23 -4.88 15.78
CA ILE A 166 -0.13 -4.92 15.24
C ILE A 166 -0.62 -3.52 14.86
N GLU A 167 -0.35 -2.51 15.70
CA GLU A 167 -0.67 -1.10 15.44
C GLU A 167 0.09 -0.56 14.22
N GLU A 168 1.38 -0.90 14.09
CA GLU A 168 2.21 -0.52 12.94
C GLU A 168 1.66 -1.10 11.63
N ALA A 169 1.17 -2.35 11.65
CA ALA A 169 0.52 -2.95 10.48
C ALA A 169 -0.77 -2.25 10.08
N GLU A 170 -1.57 -1.80 11.05
CA GLU A 170 -2.79 -1.03 10.78
C GLU A 170 -2.47 0.33 10.15
N HIS A 171 -1.56 1.10 10.77
CA HIS A 171 -1.13 2.39 10.23
C HIS A 171 -0.52 2.26 8.83
N PHE A 172 0.28 1.21 8.60
CA PHE A 172 0.89 1.01 7.28
C PHE A 172 -0.13 0.64 6.20
N HIS A 173 -1.20 -0.07 6.56
CA HIS A 173 -2.30 -0.37 5.64
C HIS A 173 -3.03 0.92 5.22
N ASP A 174 -3.39 1.78 6.18
CA ASP A 174 -4.00 3.09 5.93
C ASP A 174 -3.09 3.98 5.05
N ASP A 175 -1.78 4.00 5.36
CA ASP A 175 -0.78 4.76 4.58
C ASP A 175 -0.64 4.23 3.15
N PHE A 176 -0.72 2.92 2.95
CA PHE A 176 -0.64 2.28 1.62
C PHE A 176 -1.88 2.57 0.78
N ASP A 177 -3.09 2.52 1.36
CA ASP A 177 -4.32 2.89 0.65
C ASP A 177 -4.35 4.37 0.28
N ALA A 178 -3.82 5.23 1.14
CA ALA A 178 -3.64 6.63 0.81
C ALA A 178 -2.61 6.84 -0.31
N LEU A 179 -1.53 6.06 -0.34
CA LEU A 179 -0.57 6.05 -1.44
C LEU A 179 -1.24 5.63 -2.76
N LEU A 180 -2.01 4.54 -2.76
CA LEU A 180 -2.76 4.06 -3.93
C LEU A 180 -3.73 5.15 -4.44
N ARG A 181 -4.51 5.76 -3.55
CA ARG A 181 -5.41 6.87 -3.89
C ARG A 181 -4.66 8.05 -4.49
N THR A 182 -3.53 8.44 -3.89
CA THR A 182 -2.68 9.53 -4.39
C THR A 182 -2.18 9.23 -5.81
N VAL A 183 -1.64 8.03 -6.04
CA VAL A 183 -1.14 7.62 -7.37
C VAL A 183 -2.28 7.63 -8.40
N GLN A 184 -3.47 7.14 -8.04
CA GLN A 184 -4.63 7.17 -8.93
C GLN A 184 -5.07 8.61 -9.29
N LEU A 185 -5.11 9.52 -8.31
CA LEU A 185 -5.45 10.93 -8.54
C LEU A 185 -4.44 11.60 -9.48
N VAL A 186 -3.14 11.39 -9.25
CA VAL A 186 -2.08 11.92 -10.12
C VAL A 186 -2.16 11.32 -11.53
N ARG A 187 -2.43 10.01 -11.67
CA ARG A 187 -2.62 9.37 -12.99
C ARG A 187 -3.78 9.99 -13.77
N ARG A 188 -4.87 10.38 -13.08
CA ARG A 188 -6.01 11.10 -13.66
C ARG A 188 -5.72 12.58 -13.95
N GLY A 189 -4.59 13.11 -13.51
CA GLY A 189 -4.20 14.52 -13.67
C GLY A 189 -4.72 15.44 -12.56
N ASP A 190 -5.36 14.90 -11.52
CA ASP A 190 -5.88 15.66 -10.39
C ASP A 190 -4.81 15.80 -9.29
N THR A 191 -3.87 16.71 -9.54
CA THR A 191 -2.73 16.95 -8.64
C THR A 191 -3.11 17.73 -7.39
N ALA A 192 -4.17 18.54 -7.44
CA ALA A 192 -4.65 19.29 -6.26
C ALA A 192 -5.23 18.34 -5.21
N SER A 193 -6.15 17.46 -5.61
CA SER A 193 -6.71 16.44 -4.72
C SER A 193 -5.66 15.43 -4.26
N ALA A 194 -4.66 15.13 -5.08
CA ALA A 194 -3.55 14.26 -4.70
C ALA A 194 -2.69 14.87 -3.58
N ILE A 195 -2.45 16.18 -3.59
CA ILE A 195 -1.70 16.87 -2.51
C ILE A 195 -2.50 16.86 -1.21
N GLU A 196 -3.81 17.10 -1.29
CA GLU A 196 -4.70 17.03 -0.12
C GLU A 196 -4.70 15.63 0.49
N ALA A 197 -4.89 14.59 -0.34
CA ALA A 197 -4.83 13.20 0.09
C ALA A 197 -3.47 12.83 0.72
N ALA A 198 -2.36 13.35 0.17
CA ALA A 198 -1.03 13.10 0.70
C ALA A 198 -0.71 13.89 1.98
N THR A 199 -1.39 15.01 2.24
CA THR A 199 -1.18 15.84 3.44
C THR A 199 -1.96 15.31 4.64
N LEU A 200 -3.08 14.62 4.38
CA LEU A 200 -3.90 13.99 5.42
C LEU A 200 -3.20 12.79 6.10
N VAL A 201 -2.17 12.23 5.47
CA VAL A 201 -1.45 11.04 5.92
C VAL A 201 -0.03 11.41 6.34
N GLY A 202 0.23 11.38 7.64
CA GLY A 202 1.55 11.68 8.22
C GLY A 202 2.61 10.70 7.71
N SER A 203 3.48 11.16 6.82
CA SER A 203 4.33 10.30 5.98
C SER A 203 5.32 9.39 6.74
N THR A 204 5.03 8.09 6.86
CA THR A 204 6.03 7.06 7.28
C THR A 204 6.65 6.31 6.10
N ILE A 205 6.01 6.28 4.91
CA ILE A 205 6.47 5.52 3.72
C ILE A 205 7.78 6.08 3.07
N ALA A 206 8.34 7.19 3.55
CA ALA A 206 9.42 7.90 2.85
C ALA A 206 10.83 7.26 2.93
N GLU A 207 11.05 6.23 3.76
CA GLU A 207 12.39 5.70 4.06
C GLU A 207 12.66 4.32 3.42
N ALA A 208 12.42 4.21 2.11
CA ALA A 208 13.12 3.24 1.27
C ALA A 208 13.13 3.74 -0.18
N ALA A 209 14.09 4.60 -0.48
CA ALA A 209 14.65 4.57 -1.81
C ALA A 209 15.67 3.41 -1.86
N PRO A 210 15.75 2.65 -2.97
CA PRO A 210 16.91 1.82 -3.21
C PRO A 210 18.14 2.73 -3.21
N ASP A 211 19.13 2.36 -2.40
CA ASP A 211 20.43 2.98 -2.33
C ASP A 211 20.99 3.07 -3.75
N ALA A 212 20.96 4.27 -4.33
CA ALA A 212 21.55 4.55 -5.62
C ALA A 212 23.06 4.35 -5.43
N ARG A 213 23.56 3.18 -5.81
CA ARG A 213 25.00 2.94 -5.89
C ARG A 213 25.61 4.05 -6.74
N PRO A 214 26.64 4.75 -6.26
CA PRO A 214 27.31 5.75 -7.07
C PRO A 214 27.99 5.05 -8.24
N GLU A 215 27.69 5.50 -9.44
CA GLU A 215 28.57 5.33 -10.59
C GLU A 215 29.94 5.88 -10.21
N GLY A 216 30.92 4.99 -10.05
CA GLY A 216 32.32 5.32 -9.88
C GLY A 216 33.05 4.87 -11.14
N ASP A 217 33.48 5.85 -11.91
CA ASP A 217 34.65 5.91 -12.80
C ASP A 217 35.35 4.59 -13.12
N ASP A 218 35.45 4.29 -14.41
CA ASP A 218 36.74 3.96 -15.02
C ASP A 218 36.65 4.09 -16.55
N ALA A 219 36.90 5.31 -17.02
CA ALA A 219 37.33 5.56 -18.39
C ALA A 219 38.79 6.05 -18.38
N ALA A 220 39.61 5.30 -19.13
CA ALA A 220 40.88 5.67 -19.74
C ALA A 220 42.18 5.59 -18.91
N GLY A 221 42.91 4.51 -19.16
CA GLY A 221 44.38 4.44 -19.04
C GLY A 221 44.95 3.62 -20.20
N ALA A 222 45.42 4.32 -21.24
CA ALA A 222 46.04 3.74 -22.42
C ALA A 222 47.50 3.30 -22.17
N GLY A 223 47.96 2.30 -22.93
CA GLY A 223 49.37 1.94 -23.13
C GLY A 223 49.66 0.50 -22.69
N GLY A 224 50.24 -0.40 -23.48
CA GLY A 224 50.80 -0.34 -24.81
C GLY A 224 51.61 -1.62 -25.05
N ALA A 225 51.76 -1.94 -26.35
CA ALA A 225 52.86 -2.69 -26.97
C ALA A 225 52.98 -4.24 -26.86
N SER A 226 53.27 -4.78 -28.06
CA SER A 226 54.07 -5.96 -28.43
C SER A 226 53.39 -7.33 -28.39
N GLU A 227 53.13 -7.92 -29.57
CA GLU A 227 53.98 -8.95 -30.27
C GLU A 227 53.86 -10.32 -29.58
N SER A 228 53.58 -11.45 -30.22
CA SER A 228 54.04 -11.91 -31.54
C SER A 228 53.22 -13.10 -32.07
N VAL A 229 53.17 -13.16 -33.39
CA VAL A 229 52.99 -14.28 -34.32
C VAL A 229 53.47 -15.67 -33.85
N GLY A 230 52.75 -16.72 -34.29
CA GLY A 230 53.21 -18.11 -34.51
C GLY A 230 52.05 -19.10 -34.36
N GLU A 231 51.40 -19.62 -35.43
CA GLU A 231 51.76 -20.86 -36.16
C GLU A 231 52.10 -22.03 -35.21
N SER A 232 51.72 -23.29 -35.38
CA SER A 232 51.02 -24.09 -36.39
C SER A 232 50.84 -25.49 -35.75
N SER A 233 49.97 -26.31 -36.33
CA SER A 233 49.59 -27.69 -35.95
C SER A 233 50.73 -28.71 -35.77
N ALA A 234 50.35 -29.79 -35.04
CA ALA A 234 50.91 -31.15 -34.98
C ALA A 234 52.11 -31.42 -34.06
#